data_AF-R4V5K5-F1
#
_entry.id   AF-R4V5K5-F1
#
_cell.length_a   1.000
_cell.length_b   1.000
_cell.length_c   1.000
_cell.angle_alpha   90.00
_cell.angle_beta   90.00
_cell.angle_gamma   90.00
#
_symmetry.space_group_name_H-M   'P 1'
#
loop_
_entity.id
_entity.type
_entity.pdbx_description
1 polymer ?
#
loop_
_entity_poly.entity_id
_entity_poly.type
_entity_poly.pdbx_seq_one_letter_code
_entity_poly.pdbx_strand_id
1 'polypeptide(L)'
;MAAVGCLVIAAVAWQRHWPRQRRAVRAFGPLGGGQWWVETAAGQRWQGELSDAVVWPTLVFFSLKSGWRYRGVMVPCDALSGEAHRQLRRLLMAR
;
A
#
# COMPACT_ATOMS: atom_id res chain seq x y z
N MET A 1 -7.81 -3.90 -27.53
CA MET A 1 -7.75 -2.50 -27.02
C MET A 1 -7.88 -2.38 -25.50
N ALA A 2 -8.59 -3.28 -24.80
CA ALA A 2 -8.69 -3.25 -23.33
C ALA A 2 -7.34 -3.46 -22.59
N ALA A 3 -6.46 -4.33 -23.12
CA ALA A 3 -5.18 -4.64 -22.50
C ALA A 3 -4.23 -3.43 -22.40
N VAL A 4 -4.24 -2.54 -23.40
CA VAL A 4 -3.39 -1.34 -23.42
C VAL A 4 -3.86 -0.33 -22.36
N GLY A 5 -5.18 -0.16 -22.21
CA GLY A 5 -5.76 0.71 -21.17
C GLY A 5 -5.42 0.23 -19.75
N CYS A 6 -5.52 -1.08 -19.49
CA CYS A 6 -5.14 -1.67 -18.21
C CYS A 6 -3.64 -1.50 -17.93
N LEU A 7 -2.77 -1.70 -18.94
CA LEU A 7 -1.33 -1.50 -18.81
C LEU A 7 -0.96 -0.04 -18.49
N VAL A 8 -1.62 0.93 -19.12
CA VAL A 8 -1.38 2.36 -18.83
C VAL A 8 -1.84 2.73 -17.43
N ILE A 9 -3.01 2.27 -16.99
CA ILE A 9 -3.49 2.52 -15.62
C ILE A 9 -2.56 1.88 -14.59
N ALA A 10 -2.11 0.65 -14.83
CA ALA A 10 -1.14 -0.03 -14.00
C ALA A 10 0.20 0.73 -13.96
N ALA A 11 0.71 1.18 -15.10
CA ALA A 11 1.95 1.96 -15.19
C ALA A 11 1.84 3.31 -14.47
N VAL A 12 0.72 4.01 -14.57
CA VAL A 12 0.48 5.28 -13.86
C VAL A 12 0.34 5.06 -12.36
N ALA A 13 -0.35 4.00 -11.94
CA ALA A 13 -0.44 3.62 -10.52
C ALA A 13 0.96 3.27 -9.98
N TRP A 14 1.71 2.46 -10.73
CA TRP A 14 3.08 2.08 -10.43
C TRP A 14 4.00 3.30 -10.30
N GLN A 15 3.92 4.23 -11.25
CA GLN A 15 4.69 5.49 -11.19
C GLN A 15 4.29 6.37 -10.02
N ARG A 16 3.02 6.42 -9.61
CA ARG A 16 2.60 7.26 -8.47
C ARG A 16 3.00 6.67 -7.12
N HIS A 17 3.12 5.36 -7.02
CA HIS A 17 3.49 4.64 -5.79
C HIS A 17 4.97 4.25 -5.74
N TRP A 18 5.76 4.67 -6.73
CA TRP A 18 7.19 4.38 -6.84
C TRP A 18 8.02 5.01 -5.70
N PRO A 19 9.12 4.37 -5.23
CA PRO A 19 9.85 4.73 -3.99
C PRO A 19 10.28 6.20 -3.85
N ARG A 20 10.48 6.91 -4.96
CA ARG A 20 10.95 8.31 -4.97
C ARG A 20 9.81 9.34 -5.05
N GLN A 21 8.56 8.88 -5.01
CA GLN A 21 7.40 9.73 -5.26
C GLN A 21 6.76 10.15 -3.95
N ARG A 22 6.18 11.35 -3.94
CA ARG A 22 5.49 11.92 -2.78
C ARG A 22 4.40 11.03 -2.19
N ARG A 23 3.80 10.14 -3.00
CA ARG A 23 2.74 9.22 -2.58
C ARG A 23 3.24 7.80 -2.27
N ALA A 24 4.56 7.57 -2.30
CA ALA A 24 5.16 6.32 -1.86
C ALA A 24 4.89 6.11 -0.37
N VAL A 25 4.67 4.87 0.04
CA VAL A 25 4.53 4.53 1.46
C VAL A 25 5.90 4.63 2.14
N ARG A 26 5.95 5.40 3.21
CA ARG A 26 7.14 5.60 4.04
C ARG A 26 7.08 4.76 5.31
N ALA A 27 5.91 4.70 5.95
CA ALA A 27 5.69 3.96 7.18
C ALA A 27 4.26 3.43 7.24
N PHE A 28 4.06 2.40 8.05
CA PHE A 28 2.77 1.75 8.22
C PHE A 28 2.72 1.07 9.58
N GLY A 29 1.52 0.75 10.03
CA GLY A 29 1.34 -0.12 11.19
C GLY A 29 -0.11 -0.36 11.58
N PRO A 30 -0.36 -1.37 12.42
CA PRO A 30 -1.66 -1.56 13.05
C PRO A 30 -1.92 -0.45 14.09
N LEU A 31 -3.18 -0.04 14.23
CA LEU A 31 -3.68 0.80 15.33
C LEU A 31 -4.45 0.00 16.41
N GLY A 32 -4.69 -1.29 16.17
CA GLY A 32 -5.58 -2.13 16.98
C GLY A 32 -7.01 -2.20 16.42
N GLY A 33 -7.79 -3.21 16.80
CA GLY A 33 -9.18 -3.37 16.35
C GLY A 33 -9.37 -3.48 14.84
N GLY A 34 -8.39 -4.08 14.12
CA GLY A 34 -8.42 -4.21 12.66
C GLY A 34 -8.10 -2.92 11.89
N GLN A 35 -7.85 -1.81 12.58
CA GLN A 35 -7.45 -0.53 12.02
C GLN A 35 -5.95 -0.48 11.70
N TRP A 36 -5.63 0.21 10.62
CA TRP A 36 -4.28 0.38 10.10
C TRP A 36 -4.05 1.84 9.74
N TRP A 37 -2.79 2.25 9.85
CA TRP A 37 -2.33 3.54 9.36
C TRP A 37 -1.20 3.36 8.36
N VAL A 38 -1.14 4.30 7.42
CA VAL A 38 -0.10 4.41 6.40
C VAL A 38 0.33 5.86 6.32
N GLU A 39 1.63 6.10 6.35
CA GLU A 39 2.22 7.41 6.09
C GLU A 39 2.94 7.38 4.75
N THR A 40 2.71 8.43 3.95
CA THR A 40 3.38 8.64 2.68
C THR A 40 4.68 9.43 2.84
N ALA A 41 5.56 9.38 1.84
CA ALA A 41 6.77 10.21 1.79
C ALA A 41 6.49 11.73 1.86
N ALA A 42 5.28 12.18 1.49
CA ALA A 42 4.83 13.55 1.64
C ALA A 42 4.35 13.90 3.07
N GLY A 43 4.44 12.98 4.03
CA GLY A 43 3.96 13.16 5.41
C GLY A 43 2.44 13.05 5.55
N GLN A 44 1.71 12.68 4.49
CA GLN A 44 0.27 12.42 4.63
C GLN A 44 0.06 11.09 5.33
N ARG A 45 -0.72 11.11 6.41
CA ARG A 45 -1.17 9.91 7.12
C ARG A 45 -2.60 9.56 6.73
N TRP A 46 -2.80 8.31 6.33
CA TRP A 46 -4.10 7.71 6.07
C TRP A 46 -4.37 6.66 7.13
N GLN A 47 -5.62 6.55 7.55
CA GLN A 47 -6.04 5.57 8.54
C GLN A 47 -7.39 4.97 8.14
N GLY A 48 -7.57 3.70 8.43
CA GLY A 48 -8.81 3.00 8.15
C GLY A 48 -8.74 1.52 8.49
N GLU A 49 -9.86 0.86 8.32
CA GLU A 49 -9.96 -0.60 8.43
C GLU A 49 -9.32 -1.24 7.21
N LEU A 50 -8.51 -2.26 7.42
CA LEU A 50 -8.03 -3.08 6.30
C LEU A 50 -9.22 -3.89 5.76
N SER A 51 -9.59 -3.67 4.51
CA SER A 51 -10.70 -4.37 3.85
C SER A 51 -10.18 -5.57 3.06
N ASP A 52 -9.16 -5.38 2.24
CA ASP A 52 -8.58 -6.41 1.37
C ASP A 52 -7.06 -6.29 1.36
N ALA A 53 -6.36 -7.42 1.20
CA ALA A 53 -4.92 -7.44 1.03
C ALA A 53 -4.49 -8.56 0.08
N VAL A 54 -3.55 -8.23 -0.81
CA VAL A 54 -2.83 -9.16 -1.68
C VAL A 54 -1.34 -8.99 -1.38
N VAL A 55 -0.71 -10.08 -0.93
CA VAL A 55 0.66 -10.06 -0.43
C VAL A 55 1.54 -10.91 -1.34
N TRP A 56 2.38 -10.28 -2.15
CA TRP A 56 3.43 -10.93 -2.93
C TRP A 56 4.83 -10.66 -2.36
N PRO A 57 5.84 -11.48 -2.70
CA PRO A 57 7.21 -11.29 -2.21
C PRO A 57 7.82 -9.93 -2.53
N THR A 58 7.49 -9.38 -3.69
CA THR A 58 8.02 -8.11 -4.23
C THR A 58 7.03 -6.96 -4.16
N LEU A 59 5.76 -7.24 -3.83
CA LEU A 59 4.70 -6.25 -3.88
C LEU A 59 3.59 -6.59 -2.90
N VAL A 60 3.20 -5.62 -2.09
CA VAL A 60 2.00 -5.70 -1.25
C VAL A 60 0.98 -4.70 -1.75
N PHE A 61 -0.25 -5.15 -1.94
CA PHE A 61 -1.39 -4.30 -2.22
C PHE A 61 -2.43 -4.49 -1.12
N PHE A 62 -3.00 -3.41 -0.60
CA PHE A 62 -4.11 -3.50 0.34
C PHE A 62 -5.04 -2.30 0.27
N SER A 63 -6.28 -2.47 0.68
CA SER A 63 -7.29 -1.41 0.72
C SER A 63 -7.56 -0.98 2.17
N LEU A 64 -7.55 0.34 2.40
CA LEU A 64 -8.00 0.96 3.65
C LEU A 64 -9.38 1.56 3.45
N LYS A 65 -10.32 1.18 4.30
CA LYS A 65 -11.67 1.71 4.36
C LYS A 65 -11.77 2.73 5.50
N SER A 66 -12.16 3.95 5.16
CA SER A 66 -12.40 5.04 6.12
C SER A 66 -13.80 5.60 5.88
N GLY A 67 -14.76 5.14 6.68
CA GLY A 67 -16.19 5.36 6.44
C GLY A 67 -16.62 4.77 5.09
N TRP A 68 -17.13 5.63 4.19
CA TRP A 68 -17.56 5.26 2.84
C TRP A 68 -16.43 5.26 1.80
N ARG A 69 -15.22 5.72 2.16
CA ARG A 69 -14.12 5.88 1.20
C ARG A 69 -13.17 4.70 1.30
N TYR A 70 -12.86 4.10 0.15
CA TYR A 70 -11.82 3.09 0.00
C TYR A 70 -10.57 3.73 -0.61
N ARG A 71 -9.40 3.33 -0.11
CA ARG A 71 -8.10 3.74 -0.64
C ARG A 71 -7.22 2.53 -0.85
N GLY A 72 -6.85 2.28 -2.10
CA GLY A 72 -5.83 1.29 -2.43
C GLY A 72 -4.44 1.83 -2.10
N VAL A 73 -3.64 1.00 -1.45
CA VAL A 73 -2.26 1.25 -1.09
C VAL A 73 -1.41 0.17 -1.75
N MET A 74 -0.42 0.60 -2.50
CA MET A 74 0.52 -0.26 -3.20
C MET A 74 1.91 -0.01 -2.63
N VAL A 75 2.55 -1.06 -2.15
CA VAL A 75 3.85 -1.02 -1.48
C VAL A 75 4.78 -2.02 -2.16
N PRO A 76 5.55 -1.59 -3.16
CA PRO A 76 6.57 -2.43 -3.75
C PRO A 76 7.76 -2.60 -2.78
N CYS A 77 8.54 -3.66 -2.96
CA CYS A 77 9.64 -4.02 -2.05
C CYS A 77 10.77 -3.00 -2.01
N ASP A 78 10.87 -2.14 -3.02
CA ASP A 78 11.83 -1.04 -3.14
C ASP A 78 11.31 0.27 -2.51
N ALA A 79 10.01 0.40 -2.23
CA ALA A 79 9.44 1.59 -1.59
C ALA A 79 9.74 1.65 -0.10
N LEU A 80 9.91 0.49 0.51
CA LEU A 80 10.34 0.33 1.89
C LEU A 80 11.76 -0.26 1.93
N SER A 81 12.43 -0.15 3.07
CA SER A 81 13.60 -1.01 3.30
C SER A 81 13.18 -2.48 3.21
N GLY A 82 14.06 -3.36 2.73
CA GLY A 82 13.74 -4.78 2.56
C GLY A 82 13.28 -5.49 3.85
N GLU A 83 13.70 -5.01 5.03
CA GLU A 83 13.21 -5.50 6.31
C GLU A 83 11.80 -4.96 6.63
N ALA A 84 11.55 -3.67 6.41
CA ALA A 84 10.22 -3.09 6.59
C ALA A 84 9.18 -3.73 5.67
N HIS A 85 9.55 -4.06 4.42
CA HIS A 85 8.69 -4.82 3.52
C HIS A 85 8.43 -6.24 4.04
N ARG A 86 9.46 -6.94 4.55
CA ARG A 86 9.29 -8.26 5.18
C ARG A 86 8.39 -8.20 6.41
N GLN A 87 8.55 -7.18 7.25
CA GLN A 87 7.70 -6.96 8.42
C GLN A 87 6.26 -6.68 8.03
N LEU A 88 6.02 -5.85 7.01
CA LEU A 88 4.68 -5.61 6.46
C LEU A 88 4.00 -6.91 6.05
N ARG A 89 4.71 -7.74 5.29
CA ARG A 89 4.21 -9.04 4.83
C ARG A 89 3.85 -9.95 6.00
N ARG A 90 4.72 -10.05 7.02
CA ARG A 90 4.45 -10.86 8.22
C ARG A 90 3.19 -10.37 8.95
N LEU A 91 3.05 -9.05 9.13
CA LEU A 91 1.90 -8.48 9.83
C LEU A 91 0.58 -8.67 9.07
N LEU A 92 0.60 -8.60 7.74
CA LEU A 92 -0.60 -8.82 6.92
C LEU A 92 -0.97 -10.29 6.76
N MET A 93 0.01 -11.20 6.80
CA MET A 93 -0.22 -12.65 6.74
C MET A 93 -0.63 -13.25 8.10
N ALA A 94 -0.30 -12.58 9.22
CA ALA A 94 -0.64 -13.02 10.57
C ALA A 94 -2.04 -12.57 11.04
N ARG A 95 -2.81 -11.92 10.16
CA ARG A 95 -4.17 -11.47 10.37
C ARG A 95 -5.16 -12.50 9.83
#